data_AF-A0A8H2PH79-F1
#
_entry.id   AF-A0A8H2PH79-F1
#
_cell.length_a   1.000
_cell.length_b   1.000
_cell.length_c   1.000
_cell.angle_alpha   90.00
_cell.angle_beta   90.00
_cell.angle_gamma   90.00
#
_symmetry.space_group_name_H-M   'P 1'
#
loop_
_entity.id
_entity.type
_entity.pdbx_description
1 polymer ?
#
loop_
_entity_poly.entity_id
_entity_poly.type
_entity_poly.pdbx_seq_one_letter_code
_entity_poly.pdbx_strand_id
1 'polypeptide(L)'
;MKRLDLVVGSNGAGKSTFVELTLAPLLPRSVFVNADEIAKQRWPADALGHAYEAARIAAATREALIEQGRSFIAETVFSHPSKLELIDAARHAGYVVVLHIVLVPEDLAVHRVRYRVAAGGHDVPEEKIRERYRRLWALVAAAIVRVDSATIYDNSAASGPQIVAQMSGGLSVDTPRWPSWTPEQLRSRWP
;
A
#
# COMPACT_ATOMS: atom_id res chain seq x y z
N MET A 1 -14.46 14.52 9.70
CA MET A 1 -13.05 14.13 9.87
C MET A 1 -12.49 13.75 8.50
N LYS A 2 -11.41 14.41 8.06
CA LYS A 2 -10.72 14.08 6.80
C LYS A 2 -9.78 12.90 7.06
N ARG A 3 -9.81 11.87 6.22
CA ARG A 3 -9.07 10.63 6.47
C ARG A 3 -8.41 10.10 5.20
N LEU A 4 -7.15 9.70 5.32
CA LEU A 4 -6.38 9.02 4.28
C LEU A 4 -6.04 7.61 4.77
N ASP A 5 -6.62 6.60 4.13
CA ASP A 5 -6.25 5.19 4.35
C ASP A 5 -5.28 4.76 3.24
N LEU A 6 -4.02 4.57 3.60
CA LEU A 6 -2.96 4.23 2.65
C LEU A 6 -2.62 2.75 2.75
N VAL A 7 -2.92 1.97 1.71
CA VAL A 7 -2.61 0.55 1.61
C VAL A 7 -1.26 0.35 0.93
N VAL A 8 -0.31 -0.23 1.64
CA VAL A 8 1.10 -0.34 1.23
C VAL A 8 1.57 -1.79 1.27
N GLY A 9 2.51 -2.13 0.38
CA GLY A 9 3.00 -3.49 0.22
C GLY A 9 3.46 -3.79 -1.21
N SER A 10 4.24 -4.85 -1.38
CA SER A 10 4.83 -5.23 -2.67
C SER A 10 3.78 -5.58 -3.74
N ASN A 11 4.22 -5.70 -5.00
CA ASN A 11 3.40 -6.35 -6.02
C ASN A 11 3.09 -7.79 -5.59
N GLY A 12 1.88 -8.29 -5.82
CA GLY A 12 1.50 -9.65 -5.37
C GLY A 12 1.19 -9.78 -3.87
N ALA A 13 1.29 -8.70 -3.08
CA ALA A 13 0.94 -8.74 -1.65
C ALA A 13 -0.56 -8.92 -1.37
N GLY A 14 -1.45 -8.68 -2.35
CA GLY A 14 -2.91 -8.77 -2.19
C GLY A 14 -3.59 -7.47 -1.74
N LYS A 15 -2.95 -6.32 -1.98
CA LYS A 15 -3.46 -4.99 -1.59
C LYS A 15 -4.82 -4.65 -2.20
N SER A 16 -5.01 -4.87 -3.50
CA SER A 16 -6.27 -4.54 -4.17
C SER A 16 -7.43 -5.39 -3.63
N THR A 17 -7.18 -6.69 -3.41
CA THR A 17 -8.13 -7.58 -2.73
C THR A 17 -8.44 -7.12 -1.30
N PHE A 18 -7.43 -6.68 -0.55
CA PHE A 18 -7.63 -6.10 0.79
C PHE A 18 -8.48 -4.83 0.75
N VAL A 19 -8.26 -3.94 -0.23
CA VAL A 19 -9.11 -2.76 -0.40
C VAL A 19 -10.54 -3.17 -0.74
N GLU A 20 -10.72 -4.02 -1.74
CA GLU A 20 -12.03 -4.42 -2.26
C GLU A 20 -12.89 -5.15 -1.22
N LEU A 21 -12.30 -6.12 -0.51
CA LEU A 21 -13.04 -6.99 0.40
C LEU A 21 -13.08 -6.49 1.85
N THR A 22 -12.17 -5.58 2.23
CA THR A 22 -12.07 -5.10 3.62
C THR A 22 -12.31 -3.60 3.72
N LEU A 23 -11.48 -2.75 3.10
CA LEU A 23 -11.54 -1.31 3.36
C LEU A 23 -12.72 -0.61 2.68
N ALA A 24 -13.02 -0.92 1.41
CA ALA A 24 -14.07 -0.25 0.67
C ALA A 24 -15.46 -0.46 1.29
N PRO A 25 -15.85 -1.67 1.76
CA PRO A 25 -17.09 -1.88 2.51
C PRO A 25 -17.16 -1.10 3.84
N LEU A 26 -16.02 -0.95 4.53
CA LEU A 26 -15.93 -0.23 5.80
C LEU A 26 -15.89 1.30 5.62
N LEU A 27 -15.44 1.77 4.46
CA LEU A 27 -15.24 3.18 4.14
C LEU A 27 -15.97 3.56 2.84
N PRO A 28 -17.30 3.36 2.72
CA PRO A 28 -18.04 3.46 1.46
C PRO A 28 -18.09 4.88 0.87
N ARG A 29 -17.70 5.90 1.65
CA ARG A 29 -17.65 7.30 1.23
C ARG A 29 -16.25 7.75 0.78
N SER A 30 -15.24 6.92 0.97
CA SER A 30 -13.86 7.24 0.58
C SER A 30 -13.66 6.97 -0.91
N VAL A 31 -13.08 7.94 -1.61
CA VAL A 31 -12.66 7.73 -3.02
C VAL A 31 -11.50 6.75 -3.04
N PHE A 32 -11.53 5.74 -3.91
CA PHE A 32 -10.38 4.87 -4.12
C PHE A 32 -9.49 5.39 -5.24
N VAL A 33 -8.20 5.58 -4.95
CA VAL A 33 -7.19 6.05 -5.92
C VAL A 33 -6.13 4.98 -6.12
N ASN A 34 -6.13 4.36 -7.29
CA ASN A 34 -5.15 3.36 -7.72
C ASN A 34 -4.75 3.63 -9.18
N ALA A 35 -3.44 3.70 -9.43
CA ALA A 35 -2.90 4.00 -10.76
C ALA A 35 -3.20 2.90 -11.79
N ASP A 36 -3.18 1.63 -11.40
CA ASP A 36 -3.48 0.51 -12.29
C ASP A 36 -4.97 0.52 -12.69
N GLU A 37 -5.86 0.87 -11.76
CA GLU A 37 -7.30 1.03 -12.06
C GLU A 37 -7.56 2.22 -12.98
N ILE A 38 -6.88 3.35 -12.76
CA ILE A 38 -6.92 4.49 -13.68
C ILE A 38 -6.44 4.09 -15.08
N ALA A 39 -5.34 3.32 -15.16
CA ALA A 39 -4.79 2.88 -16.42
C ALA A 39 -5.77 1.99 -17.20
N LYS A 40 -6.37 1.00 -16.53
CA LYS A 40 -7.36 0.09 -17.12
C LYS A 40 -8.61 0.82 -17.61
N GLN A 41 -9.10 1.79 -16.85
CA GLN A 41 -10.32 2.53 -17.19
C GLN A 41 -10.10 3.49 -18.36
N ARG A 42 -8.95 4.18 -18.38
CA ARG A 42 -8.66 5.22 -19.38
C ARG A 42 -8.03 4.68 -20.66
N TRP A 43 -7.24 3.62 -20.56
CA TRP A 43 -6.56 2.96 -21.68
C TRP A 43 -6.77 1.45 -21.65
N PRO A 44 -8.00 0.96 -21.88
CA PRO A 44 -8.30 -0.47 -21.80
C PRO A 44 -7.49 -1.31 -22.81
N ALA A 45 -7.07 -0.72 -23.92
CA ALA A 45 -6.26 -1.40 -24.95
C ALA A 45 -4.74 -1.39 -24.66
N ASP A 46 -4.24 -0.45 -23.85
CA ASP A 46 -2.80 -0.32 -23.54
C ASP A 46 -2.54 0.27 -22.15
N ALA A 47 -3.09 -0.36 -21.11
CA ALA A 47 -2.90 0.10 -19.74
C ALA A 47 -1.41 0.10 -19.32
N LEU A 48 -0.61 -0.81 -19.88
CA LEU A 48 0.81 -0.97 -19.55
C LEU A 48 1.66 0.17 -20.14
N GLY A 49 1.43 0.55 -21.40
CA GLY A 49 2.10 1.68 -22.04
C GLY A 49 1.83 3.01 -21.33
N HIS A 50 0.66 3.15 -20.71
CA HIS A 50 0.25 4.36 -20.00
C HIS A 50 0.48 4.32 -18.47
N ALA A 51 1.25 3.36 -17.94
CA ALA A 51 1.45 3.21 -16.50
C ALA A 51 2.04 4.48 -15.82
N TYR A 52 2.96 5.19 -16.49
CA TYR A 52 3.53 6.43 -15.97
C TYR A 52 2.51 7.58 -15.96
N GLU A 53 1.70 7.68 -17.02
CA GLU A 53 0.66 8.70 -17.11
C GLU A 53 -0.43 8.46 -16.05
N ALA A 54 -0.84 7.21 -15.87
CA ALA A 54 -1.78 6.80 -14.82
C ALA A 54 -1.23 7.08 -13.42
N ALA A 55 0.06 6.85 -13.17
CA ALA A 55 0.70 7.18 -11.90
C ALA A 55 0.71 8.71 -11.62
N ARG A 56 0.92 9.52 -12.66
CA ARG A 56 0.84 10.99 -12.58
C ARG A 56 -0.60 11.46 -12.29
N ILE A 57 -1.59 10.89 -12.98
CA ILE A 57 -3.01 11.17 -12.72
C ILE A 57 -3.36 10.79 -11.29
N ALA A 58 -2.95 9.60 -10.83
CA ALA A 58 -3.18 9.17 -9.45
C ALA A 58 -2.54 10.12 -8.42
N ALA A 59 -1.39 10.72 -8.72
CA ALA A 59 -0.76 11.74 -7.86
C ALA A 59 -1.59 13.02 -7.82
N ALA A 60 -1.93 13.58 -8.98
CA ALA A 60 -2.76 14.79 -9.07
C ALA A 60 -4.14 14.60 -8.43
N THR A 61 -4.76 13.43 -8.59
CA THR A 61 -6.04 13.12 -7.93
C THR A 61 -5.91 13.12 -6.41
N ARG A 62 -4.81 12.58 -5.85
CA ARG A 62 -4.58 12.60 -4.40
C ARG A 62 -4.38 14.02 -3.88
N GLU A 63 -3.61 14.83 -4.59
CA GLU A 63 -3.41 16.25 -4.27
C GLU A 63 -4.73 17.01 -4.26
N ALA A 64 -5.53 16.88 -5.33
CA ALA A 64 -6.84 17.52 -5.42
C ALA A 64 -7.81 17.06 -4.31
N LEU A 65 -7.77 15.78 -3.93
CA LEU A 65 -8.60 15.27 -2.82
C LEU A 65 -8.18 15.87 -1.47
N ILE A 66 -6.87 16.04 -1.25
CA ILE A 66 -6.32 16.71 -0.06
C ILE A 66 -6.77 18.17 0.00
N GLU A 67 -6.65 18.90 -1.11
CA GLU A 67 -7.10 20.30 -1.23
C GLU A 67 -8.60 20.44 -0.95
N GLN A 68 -9.41 19.52 -1.48
CA GLN A 68 -10.86 19.49 -1.27
C GLN A 68 -11.26 18.99 0.13
N GLY A 69 -10.33 18.48 0.93
CA GLY A 69 -10.62 17.89 2.24
C GLY A 69 -11.47 16.62 2.17
N ARG A 70 -11.46 15.90 1.04
CA ARG A 70 -12.22 14.66 0.86
C ARG A 70 -11.43 13.45 1.33
N SER A 71 -12.08 12.55 2.05
CA SER A 71 -11.46 11.29 2.48
C SER A 71 -11.25 10.34 1.31
N PHE A 72 -10.15 9.59 1.33
CA PHE A 72 -9.80 8.67 0.25
C PHE A 72 -8.96 7.49 0.75
N ILE A 73 -9.03 6.40 0.00
CA ILE A 73 -8.15 5.24 0.09
C ILE A 73 -7.16 5.35 -1.06
N ALA A 74 -5.87 5.17 -0.78
CA ALA A 74 -4.85 5.08 -1.83
C ALA A 74 -4.10 3.75 -1.71
N GLU A 75 -3.84 3.11 -2.85
CA GLU A 75 -3.00 1.91 -2.92
C GLU A 75 -1.66 2.25 -3.56
N THR A 76 -0.55 1.78 -2.98
CA THR A 76 0.76 1.98 -3.58
C THR A 76 1.78 0.91 -3.18
N VAL A 77 2.77 0.66 -4.04
CA VAL A 77 3.93 -0.17 -3.71
C VAL A 77 4.88 0.54 -2.75
N PHE A 78 4.71 1.85 -2.49
CA PHE A 78 5.49 2.60 -1.48
C PHE A 78 7.03 2.48 -1.61
N SER A 79 7.52 2.31 -2.84
CA SER A 79 8.95 2.10 -3.15
C SER A 79 9.70 3.35 -3.62
N HIS A 80 9.17 4.54 -3.33
CA HIS A 80 9.77 5.84 -3.69
C HIS A 80 9.52 6.88 -2.59
N PRO A 81 10.48 7.79 -2.30
CA PRO A 81 10.36 8.79 -1.23
C PRO A 81 9.11 9.67 -1.32
N SER A 82 8.61 9.96 -2.53
CA SER A 82 7.40 10.77 -2.73
C SER A 82 6.13 10.26 -2.05
N LYS A 83 6.13 9.03 -1.51
CA LYS A 83 4.99 8.51 -0.74
C LYS A 83 5.04 8.97 0.72
N LEU A 84 6.22 9.31 1.23
CA LEU A 84 6.36 10.01 2.50
C LEU A 84 5.86 11.45 2.37
N GLU A 85 6.19 12.13 1.27
CA GLU A 85 5.67 13.48 0.96
C GLU A 85 4.14 13.52 0.94
N LEU A 86 3.48 12.49 0.39
CA LEU A 86 2.01 12.36 0.44
C LEU A 86 1.49 12.32 1.89
N ILE A 87 2.13 11.54 2.77
CA ILE A 87 1.74 11.44 4.18
C ILE A 87 1.90 12.80 4.85
N ASP A 88 3.04 13.44 4.63
CA ASP A 88 3.34 14.74 5.22
C ASP A 88 2.32 15.79 4.73
N ALA A 89 2.02 15.85 3.43
CA ALA A 89 1.02 16.75 2.86
C ALA A 89 -0.39 16.54 3.45
N ALA A 90 -0.83 15.28 3.55
CA ALA A 90 -2.14 14.96 4.14
C ALA A 90 -2.22 15.40 5.60
N ARG A 91 -1.16 15.14 6.40
CA ARG A 91 -1.10 15.57 7.80
C ARG A 91 -1.15 17.09 7.95
N HIS A 92 -0.38 17.83 7.15
CA HIS A 92 -0.42 19.29 7.16
C HIS A 92 -1.81 19.84 6.80
N ALA A 93 -2.57 19.14 5.95
CA ALA A 93 -3.96 19.47 5.62
C ALA A 93 -5.00 19.03 6.69
N GLY A 94 -4.55 18.47 7.81
CA GLY A 94 -5.40 18.03 8.93
C GLY A 94 -6.10 16.69 8.69
N TYR A 95 -5.52 15.81 7.89
CA TYR A 95 -6.01 14.44 7.75
C TYR A 95 -5.54 13.56 8.91
N VAL A 96 -6.43 12.67 9.34
CA VAL A 96 -6.02 11.45 10.04
C VAL A 96 -5.50 10.47 8.99
N VAL A 97 -4.23 10.10 9.08
CA VAL A 97 -3.56 9.18 8.16
C VAL A 97 -3.43 7.81 8.81
N VAL A 98 -3.99 6.80 8.16
CA VAL A 98 -3.98 5.40 8.60
C VAL A 98 -3.26 4.54 7.57
N LEU A 99 -2.25 3.81 8.02
CA LEU A 99 -1.42 2.96 7.16
C LEU A 99 -1.84 1.49 7.29
N HIS A 100 -2.14 0.85 6.18
CA HIS A 100 -2.45 -0.58 6.13
C HIS A 100 -1.32 -1.30 5.38
N ILE A 101 -0.44 -1.97 6.11
CA ILE A 101 0.78 -2.60 5.56
C ILE A 101 0.50 -4.08 5.32
N VAL A 102 0.53 -4.52 4.06
CA VAL A 102 0.30 -5.92 3.69
C VAL A 102 1.64 -6.60 3.39
N LEU A 103 2.03 -7.54 4.24
CA LEU A 103 3.26 -8.32 4.16
C LEU A 103 3.05 -9.65 3.44
N VAL A 104 4.03 -10.02 2.63
CA VAL A 104 4.22 -11.37 2.08
C VAL A 104 5.72 -11.60 1.91
N PRO A 105 6.21 -12.86 1.94
CA PRO A 105 7.58 -13.17 1.53
C PRO A 105 7.88 -12.69 0.10
N GLU A 106 9.12 -12.27 -0.17
CA GLU A 106 9.55 -11.76 -1.49
C GLU A 106 9.25 -12.77 -2.62
N ASP A 107 9.59 -14.04 -2.42
CA ASP A 107 9.36 -15.07 -3.44
C ASP A 107 7.87 -15.40 -3.63
N LEU A 108 7.06 -15.31 -2.57
CA LEU A 108 5.61 -15.44 -2.68
C LEU A 108 5.02 -14.29 -3.50
N ALA A 109 5.54 -13.08 -3.31
CA ALA A 109 5.15 -11.90 -4.09
C ALA A 109 5.38 -12.12 -5.59
N VAL A 110 6.57 -12.63 -5.96
CA VAL A 110 6.92 -13.00 -7.34
C VAL A 110 6.00 -14.10 -7.87
N HIS A 111 5.78 -15.18 -7.10
CA HIS A 111 4.91 -16.28 -7.50
C HIS A 111 3.48 -15.82 -7.76
N ARG A 112 2.92 -14.97 -6.90
CA ARG A 112 1.56 -14.43 -7.06
C ARG A 112 1.43 -13.53 -8.28
N VAL A 113 2.45 -12.75 -8.63
CA VAL A 113 2.44 -11.97 -9.87
C VAL A 113 2.46 -12.90 -11.08
N ARG A 114 3.35 -13.90 -11.12
CA ARG A 114 3.41 -14.89 -12.22
C ARG A 114 2.07 -15.61 -12.41
N TYR A 115 1.44 -16.05 -11.31
CA TYR A 115 0.13 -16.70 -11.35
C TYR A 115 -0.95 -15.77 -11.91
N ARG A 116 -0.98 -14.50 -11.47
CA ARG A 116 -1.91 -13.50 -11.99
C ARG A 116 -1.72 -13.25 -13.49
N VAL A 117 -0.49 -13.23 -13.98
CA VAL A 117 -0.19 -13.09 -15.41
C VAL A 117 -0.71 -14.28 -16.20
N ALA A 118 -0.50 -15.50 -15.69
CA ALA A 118 -1.06 -16.71 -16.30
C ALA A 118 -2.61 -16.69 -16.35
N ALA A 119 -3.25 -15.97 -15.41
CA ALA A 119 -4.69 -15.73 -15.39
C ALA A 119 -5.14 -14.49 -16.20
N GLY A 120 -4.27 -13.89 -17.02
CA GLY A 120 -4.59 -12.75 -17.89
C GLY A 120 -4.45 -11.37 -17.24
N GLY A 121 -3.85 -11.27 -16.06
CA GLY A 121 -3.59 -10.00 -15.39
C GLY A 121 -2.26 -9.33 -15.77
N HIS A 122 -1.97 -8.18 -15.14
CA HIS A 122 -0.81 -7.35 -15.47
C HIS A 122 0.53 -7.97 -15.06
N ASP A 123 1.47 -7.97 -16.01
CA ASP A 123 2.85 -8.42 -15.83
C ASP A 123 3.75 -7.31 -15.28
N VAL A 124 4.63 -7.71 -14.36
CA VAL A 124 5.70 -6.87 -13.83
C VAL A 124 6.96 -7.75 -13.82
N PRO A 125 8.05 -7.33 -14.49
CA PRO A 125 9.28 -8.10 -14.49
C PRO A 125 9.75 -8.44 -13.08
N GLU A 126 10.21 -9.67 -12.87
CA GLU A 126 10.61 -10.15 -11.54
C GLU A 126 11.65 -9.26 -10.88
N GLU A 127 12.68 -8.86 -11.62
CA GLU A 127 13.73 -7.97 -11.13
C GLU A 127 13.14 -6.68 -10.56
N LYS A 128 12.17 -6.09 -11.25
CA LYS A 128 11.45 -4.88 -10.81
C LYS A 128 10.59 -5.13 -9.57
N ILE A 129 10.00 -6.33 -9.42
CA ILE A 129 9.28 -6.72 -8.20
C ILE A 129 10.24 -6.75 -7.02
N ARG A 130 11.38 -7.44 -7.15
CA ARG A 130 12.38 -7.62 -6.10
C ARG A 130 13.05 -6.29 -5.72
N GLU A 131 13.43 -5.47 -6.70
CA GLU A 131 14.00 -4.14 -6.48
C GLU A 131 13.03 -3.23 -5.72
N ARG A 132 11.74 -3.23 -6.08
CA ARG A 132 10.70 -2.48 -5.36
C ARG A 132 10.46 -3.04 -3.96
N TYR A 133 10.45 -4.37 -3.80
CA TYR A 133 10.29 -5.04 -2.51
C TYR A 133 11.36 -4.62 -1.51
N ARG A 134 12.64 -4.58 -1.92
CA ARG A 134 13.75 -4.22 -1.02
C ARG A 134 13.74 -2.75 -0.64
N ARG A 135 13.41 -1.84 -1.57
CA ARG A 135 13.30 -0.39 -1.30
C ARG A 135 12.12 -0.01 -0.39
N LEU A 136 11.03 -0.79 -0.45
CA LEU A 136 9.79 -0.54 0.27
C LEU A 136 9.99 -0.41 1.79
N TRP A 137 10.78 -1.30 2.41
CA TRP A 137 10.71 -1.49 3.86
C TRP A 137 11.34 -0.36 4.67
N ALA A 138 12.41 0.25 4.19
CA ALA A 138 12.98 1.44 4.81
C ALA A 138 11.98 2.61 4.79
N LEU A 139 11.25 2.77 3.68
CA LEU A 139 10.22 3.79 3.54
C LEU A 139 9.02 3.50 4.44
N VAL A 140 8.56 2.25 4.52
CA VAL A 140 7.47 1.85 5.42
C VAL A 140 7.83 2.11 6.88
N ALA A 141 9.04 1.73 7.31
CA ALA A 141 9.48 2.00 8.68
C ALA A 141 9.50 3.51 8.98
N ALA A 142 9.92 4.34 8.01
CA ALA A 142 9.83 5.79 8.14
C ALA A 142 8.39 6.31 8.15
N ALA A 143 7.47 5.66 7.44
CA ALA A 143 6.06 6.05 7.38
C ALA A 143 5.31 5.73 8.69
N ILE A 144 5.57 4.59 9.33
CA ILE A 144 4.89 4.16 10.57
C ILE A 144 5.01 5.21 11.67
N VAL A 145 6.17 5.87 11.80
CA VAL A 145 6.39 6.93 12.79
C VAL A 145 5.82 8.29 12.40
N ARG A 146 5.31 8.41 11.17
CA ARG A 146 4.73 9.64 10.61
C ARG A 146 3.22 9.55 10.44
N VAL A 147 2.54 8.49 10.84
CA VAL A 147 1.08 8.36 10.70
C VAL A 147 0.39 8.33 12.06
N ASP A 148 -0.93 8.54 12.08
CA ASP A 148 -1.72 8.47 13.31
C ASP A 148 -1.81 7.02 13.80
N SER A 149 -2.03 6.09 12.88
CA SER A 149 -1.96 4.66 13.18
C SER A 149 -1.49 3.82 11.99
N ALA A 150 -0.90 2.68 12.28
CA ALA A 150 -0.56 1.67 11.28
C ALA A 150 -1.01 0.29 11.74
N THR A 151 -1.60 -0.50 10.84
CA THR A 151 -1.86 -1.93 11.07
C THR A 151 -1.07 -2.74 10.05
N ILE A 152 -0.35 -3.74 10.56
CA ILE A 152 0.49 -4.61 9.75
C ILE A 152 -0.17 -5.99 9.67
N TYR A 153 -0.35 -6.46 8.44
CA TYR A 153 -1.04 -7.70 8.10
C TYR A 153 -0.06 -8.67 7.45
N ASP A 154 0.02 -9.91 7.95
CA ASP A 154 0.62 -11.03 7.23
C ASP A 154 -0.43 -11.66 6.30
N ASN A 155 -0.19 -11.59 4.99
CA ASN A 155 -1.04 -12.18 3.97
C ASN A 155 -0.38 -13.38 3.26
N SER A 156 0.50 -14.10 3.95
CA SER A 156 1.18 -15.29 3.42
C SER A 156 0.32 -16.56 3.49
N ALA A 157 -0.57 -16.66 4.48
CA ALA A 157 -1.45 -17.81 4.67
C ALA A 157 -2.66 -17.80 3.71
N ALA A 158 -3.18 -18.99 3.40
CA ALA A 158 -4.38 -19.16 2.56
C ALA A 158 -5.68 -18.69 3.24
N SER A 159 -5.68 -18.58 4.58
CA SER A 159 -6.83 -18.07 5.37
C SER A 159 -7.02 -16.55 5.26
N GLY A 160 -6.14 -15.84 4.55
CA GLY A 160 -6.20 -14.40 4.37
C GLY A 160 -5.39 -13.60 5.40
N PRO A 161 -5.44 -12.26 5.33
CA PRO A 161 -4.56 -11.38 6.09
C PRO A 161 -4.80 -11.47 7.60
N GLN A 162 -3.74 -11.72 8.37
CA GLN A 162 -3.74 -11.76 9.83
C GLN A 162 -3.00 -10.55 10.40
N ILE A 163 -3.54 -9.90 11.43
CA ILE A 163 -2.85 -8.80 12.10
C ILE A 163 -1.65 -9.35 12.87
N VAL A 164 -0.46 -8.84 12.55
CA VAL A 164 0.78 -9.21 13.23
C VAL A 164 1.35 -8.07 14.08
N ALA A 165 0.96 -6.82 13.80
CA ALA A 165 1.33 -5.68 14.64
C ALA A 165 0.35 -4.52 14.45
N GLN A 166 0.21 -3.70 15.49
CA GLN A 166 -0.56 -2.45 15.45
C GLN A 166 0.27 -1.35 16.09
N MET A 167 0.24 -0.16 15.47
CA MET A 167 1.02 1.00 15.86
C MET A 167 0.11 2.20 16.03
N SER A 168 0.36 3.01 17.06
CA SER A 168 -0.31 4.28 17.34
C SER A 168 0.75 5.34 17.61
N GLY A 169 0.77 6.42 16.82
CA GLY A 169 1.80 7.47 16.94
C GLY A 169 3.24 6.96 16.83
N GLY A 170 3.48 5.87 16.10
CA GLY A 170 4.79 5.24 15.94
C GLY A 170 5.19 4.24 17.03
N LEU A 171 4.37 4.05 18.06
CA LEU A 171 4.58 3.08 19.15
C LEU A 171 3.73 1.83 18.92
N SER A 172 4.26 0.67 19.30
CA SER A 172 3.48 -0.57 19.24
C SER A 172 2.38 -0.55 20.30
N VAL A 173 1.16 -0.93 19.92
CA VAL A 173 0.01 -1.05 20.83
C VAL A 173 0.17 -2.28 21.73
N ASP A 174 0.64 -3.38 21.15
CA ASP A 174 0.91 -4.66 21.82
C ASP A 174 2.24 -5.24 21.30
N THR A 175 2.71 -6.34 21.89
CA THR A 175 3.87 -7.09 21.38
C THR A 175 3.61 -7.58 19.95
N PRO A 176 4.43 -7.18 18.96
CA PRO A 176 4.32 -7.69 17.60
C PRO A 176 4.50 -9.22 17.52
N ARG A 177 3.79 -9.86 16.60
CA ARG A 177 3.87 -11.30 16.31
C ARG A 177 4.48 -11.51 14.93
N TRP A 178 5.73 -11.08 14.78
CA TRP A 178 6.39 -11.09 13.47
C TRP A 178 6.61 -12.51 12.95
N PRO A 179 6.19 -12.80 11.70
CA PRO A 179 6.69 -13.96 10.98
C PRO A 179 8.23 -13.92 10.88
N SER A 180 8.88 -15.09 10.88
CA SER A 180 10.35 -15.20 10.86
C SER A 180 11.01 -14.56 9.62
N TRP A 181 10.24 -14.41 8.53
CA TRP A 181 10.66 -13.80 7.28
C TRP A 181 10.41 -12.29 7.21
N THR A 182 9.84 -11.68 8.26
CA THR A 182 9.52 -10.23 8.27
C THR A 182 10.76 -9.40 7.93
N PRO A 183 10.64 -8.34 7.11
CA PRO A 183 11.75 -7.45 6.80
C PRO A 183 12.47 -6.93 8.05
N GLU A 184 13.80 -6.94 8.02
CA GLU A 184 14.65 -6.52 9.16
C GLU A 184 14.36 -5.08 9.59
N GLN A 185 14.05 -4.19 8.64
CA GLN A 185 13.73 -2.79 8.90
C GLN A 185 12.51 -2.61 9.82
N LEU A 186 11.63 -3.61 9.89
CA LEU A 186 10.50 -3.63 10.82
C LEU A 186 10.87 -4.31 12.14
N ARG A 187 11.43 -5.52 12.07
CA ARG A 187 11.78 -6.32 13.27
C ARG A 187 12.82 -5.67 14.17
N SER A 188 13.81 -4.98 13.61
CA SER A 188 14.85 -4.33 14.42
C SER A 188 14.35 -3.09 15.15
N ARG A 189 13.32 -2.43 14.59
CA ARG A 189 12.77 -1.18 15.13
C ARG A 189 11.63 -1.42 16.12
N TRP A 190 10.85 -2.47 15.92
CA TRP A 190 9.81 -2.93 16.83
C TRP A 190 10.03 -4.43 17.09
N PRO A 191 10.89 -4.79 18.05
CA PRO A 191 11.19 -6.19 18.35
C PRO A 191 10.00 -6.95 18.94
#